data_AF-A0A4S0G3G9-F1
#
_entry.id   AF-A0A4S0G3G9-F1
#
_cell.length_a   1.000
_cell.length_b   1.000
_cell.length_c   1.000
_cell.angle_alpha   90.00
_cell.angle_beta   90.00
_cell.angle_gamma   90.00
#
_symmetry.space_group_name_H-M   'P 1'
#
loop_
_entity.id
_entity.type
_entity.pdbx_description
1 polymer ?
#
loop_
_entity_poly.entity_id
_entity_poly.type
_entity_poly.pdbx_seq_one_letter_code
_entity_poly.pdbx_strand_id
1 'polypeptide(L)'
;MDVVRKSEALLRQATRRPIREIRRLALDVKRLWRVWVKSDTAHYNKIFIAGCARSGTTLTQRLMGCFEDTFVHRAEAKDTQLDMLDRPEANLVVKRTERGHVHLAKLPSAVGLIYCVRHPFDVLTSSHPESRGERRFHVTPERWLAEYSALLRLRKAQPGRVITYVRYEDMIAQSDAVQERIARAFGLKPRIRFSEDPSNPIRPTSLKKWERNEEFRTYLHTLPPTFLARLKEFCDEFGYDMPDWVRG
;
A
#
# COMPACT_ATOMS: atom_id res chain seq x y z
N MET A 1 -51.30 50.72 20.51
CA MET A 1 -50.62 51.04 19.23
C MET A 1 -49.08 51.02 19.32
N ASP A 2 -48.47 50.30 20.27
CA ASP A 2 -47.00 50.34 20.48
C ASP A 2 -46.30 48.98 20.27
N VAL A 3 -47.06 47.89 20.13
CA VAL A 3 -46.52 46.52 19.92
C VAL A 3 -46.33 46.22 18.43
N VAL A 4 -47.23 46.69 17.57
CA VAL A 4 -47.18 46.48 16.10
C VAL A 4 -45.98 47.22 15.49
N ARG A 5 -45.69 48.43 15.95
CA ARG A 5 -44.56 49.25 15.47
C ARG A 5 -43.19 48.66 15.88
N LYS A 6 -43.10 48.02 17.05
CA LYS A 6 -41.89 47.29 17.49
C LYS A 6 -41.68 45.99 16.72
N SER A 7 -42.76 45.32 16.29
CA SER A 7 -42.68 44.09 15.50
C SER A 7 -42.20 44.32 14.06
N GLU A 8 -42.63 45.40 13.40
CA GLU A 8 -42.17 45.75 12.05
C GLU A 8 -40.70 46.22 12.02
N ALA A 9 -40.24 46.90 13.07
CA ALA A 9 -38.84 47.31 13.20
C ALA A 9 -37.89 46.11 13.38
N LEU A 10 -38.31 45.10 14.17
CA LEU A 10 -37.57 43.85 14.35
C LEU A 10 -37.52 42.99 13.08
N LEU A 11 -38.62 42.92 12.32
CA LEU A 11 -38.68 42.22 11.02
C LEU A 11 -37.82 42.91 9.93
N ARG A 12 -37.72 44.25 9.96
CA ARG A 12 -36.82 45.02 9.08
C ARG A 12 -35.34 44.95 9.50
N GLN A 13 -35.03 44.69 10.77
CA GLN A 13 -33.67 44.43 11.25
C GLN A 13 -33.21 42.99 10.97
N ALA A 14 -34.11 42.01 10.99
CA ALA A 14 -33.80 40.61 10.70
C ALA A 14 -33.51 40.33 9.21
N THR A 15 -34.00 41.19 8.30
CA THR A 15 -33.80 41.06 6.84
C THR A 15 -32.47 41.63 6.33
N ARG A 16 -31.59 42.10 7.22
CA ARG A 16 -30.24 42.61 6.88
C ARG A 16 -29.09 41.84 7.52
N ARG A 17 -29.28 40.57 7.90
CA ARG A 17 -28.12 39.70 8.12
C ARG A 17 -27.47 39.43 6.77
N PRO A 18 -26.17 39.76 6.56
CA PRO A 18 -25.55 39.60 5.27
C PRO A 18 -25.65 38.13 4.86
N ILE A 19 -26.10 37.88 3.62
CA ILE A 19 -26.25 36.54 3.02
C ILE A 19 -25.01 35.64 3.26
N ARG A 20 -23.83 36.25 3.47
CA ARG A 20 -22.59 35.59 3.87
C ARG A 20 -22.67 34.89 5.24
N GLU A 21 -23.29 35.47 6.27
CA GLU A 21 -23.42 34.84 7.59
C GLU A 21 -24.42 33.68 7.57
N ILE A 22 -25.53 33.82 6.84
CA ILE A 22 -26.49 32.72 6.65
C ILE A 22 -25.85 31.58 5.85
N ARG A 23 -25.05 31.90 4.82
CA ARG A 23 -24.24 30.89 4.10
C ARG A 23 -23.19 30.24 4.99
N ARG A 24 -22.53 31.00 5.87
CA ARG A 24 -21.51 30.49 6.80
C ARG A 24 -22.15 29.57 7.84
N LEU A 25 -23.29 29.95 8.41
CA LEU A 25 -24.10 29.09 9.27
C LEU A 25 -24.62 27.84 8.55
N ALA A 26 -25.09 27.96 7.29
CA ALA A 26 -25.51 26.81 6.51
C ALA A 26 -24.35 25.87 6.14
N LEU A 27 -23.14 26.42 5.91
CA LEU A 27 -21.92 25.66 5.70
C LEU A 27 -21.46 24.96 6.99
N ASP A 28 -21.54 25.64 8.14
CA ASP A 28 -21.22 25.07 9.45
C ASP A 28 -22.24 24.00 9.85
N VAL A 29 -23.52 24.22 9.59
CA VAL A 29 -24.56 23.18 9.77
C VAL A 29 -24.33 22.02 8.82
N LYS A 30 -23.97 22.22 7.54
CA LYS A 30 -23.57 21.12 6.63
C LYS A 30 -22.29 20.41 7.07
N ARG A 31 -21.36 21.12 7.71
CA ARG A 31 -20.10 20.57 8.23
C ARG A 31 -20.38 19.74 9.48
N LEU A 32 -21.21 20.24 10.37
CA LEU A 32 -21.70 19.54 11.56
C LEU A 32 -22.60 18.36 11.17
N TRP A 33 -23.45 18.48 10.15
CA TRP A 33 -24.19 17.36 9.55
C TRP A 33 -23.26 16.33 8.93
N ARG A 34 -22.19 16.75 8.23
CA ARG A 34 -21.16 15.80 7.75
C ARG A 34 -20.40 15.13 8.89
N VAL A 35 -20.16 15.82 10.00
CA VAL A 35 -19.52 15.26 11.20
C VAL A 35 -20.48 14.30 11.94
N TRP A 36 -21.79 14.61 11.95
CA TRP A 36 -22.81 13.84 12.64
C TRP A 36 -23.28 12.63 11.81
N VAL A 37 -23.41 12.76 10.49
CA VAL A 37 -23.54 11.64 9.55
C VAL A 37 -22.26 10.80 9.51
N LYS A 38 -21.07 11.40 9.71
CA LYS A 38 -19.84 10.65 10.00
C LYS A 38 -19.84 9.99 11.38
N SER A 39 -20.76 10.29 12.29
CA SER A 39 -20.87 9.50 13.53
C SER A 39 -21.44 8.11 13.27
N ASP A 40 -22.03 7.89 12.09
CA ASP A 40 -22.35 6.59 11.52
C ASP A 40 -21.28 6.23 10.46
N THR A 41 -19.99 6.45 10.78
CA THR A 41 -18.88 6.13 9.88
C THR A 41 -18.93 4.65 9.55
N ALA A 42 -19.34 4.33 8.32
CA ALA A 42 -18.90 3.12 7.64
C ALA A 42 -17.39 3.01 7.88
N HIS A 43 -16.99 2.00 8.67
CA HIS A 43 -15.61 1.82 9.08
C HIS A 43 -14.85 1.30 7.86
N TYR A 44 -14.36 2.21 7.01
CA TYR A 44 -13.62 1.82 5.81
C TYR A 44 -12.45 0.92 6.19
N ASN A 45 -12.35 -0.22 5.54
CA ASN A 45 -11.19 -1.08 5.65
C ASN A 45 -10.08 -0.49 4.77
N LYS A 46 -9.17 0.24 5.39
CA LYS A 46 -8.07 0.92 4.70
C LYS A 46 -6.88 -0.03 4.62
N ILE A 47 -6.43 -0.34 3.41
CA ILE A 47 -5.35 -1.29 3.16
C ILE A 47 -4.23 -0.59 2.40
N PHE A 48 -3.02 -0.67 2.94
CA PHE A 48 -1.81 -0.17 2.32
C PHE A 48 -0.93 -1.32 1.85
N ILE A 49 -0.48 -1.25 0.59
CA ILE A 49 0.45 -2.22 0.01
C ILE A 49 1.86 -1.61 0.01
N ALA A 50 2.76 -2.23 0.76
CA ALA A 50 4.18 -1.91 0.81
C ALA A 50 5.04 -3.13 0.46
N GLY A 51 6.35 -2.94 0.44
CA GLY A 51 7.34 -3.95 0.07
C GLY A 51 8.53 -3.30 -0.62
N CYS A 52 9.62 -4.06 -0.77
CA CYS A 52 10.75 -3.60 -1.55
C CYS A 52 10.34 -3.34 -3.01
N ALA A 53 11.01 -2.42 -3.69
CA ALA A 53 10.87 -2.27 -5.12
C ALA A 53 11.11 -3.62 -5.81
N ARG A 54 10.30 -3.92 -6.82
CA ARG A 54 10.38 -5.19 -7.60
C ARG A 54 10.02 -6.46 -6.80
N SER A 55 9.38 -6.35 -5.64
CA SER A 55 8.84 -7.49 -4.87
C SER A 55 7.39 -7.87 -5.19
N GLY A 56 6.80 -7.32 -6.25
CA GLY A 56 5.44 -7.67 -6.68
C GLY A 56 4.33 -6.77 -6.16
N THR A 57 4.63 -5.60 -5.61
CA THR A 57 3.61 -4.64 -5.10
C THR A 57 2.53 -4.28 -6.14
N THR A 58 2.91 -4.11 -7.41
CA THR A 58 1.95 -3.87 -8.51
C THR A 58 1.10 -5.11 -8.83
N LEU A 59 1.65 -6.32 -8.70
CA LEU A 59 0.91 -7.55 -8.92
C LEU A 59 -0.14 -7.74 -7.82
N THR A 60 0.25 -7.53 -6.56
CA THR A 60 -0.65 -7.52 -5.41
C THR A 60 -1.75 -6.46 -5.55
N GLN A 61 -1.41 -5.25 -6.01
CA GLN A 61 -2.39 -4.20 -6.27
C GLN A 61 -3.45 -4.65 -7.31
N ARG A 62 -3.05 -5.38 -8.36
CA ARG A 62 -4.00 -5.93 -9.34
C ARG A 62 -4.89 -7.02 -8.74
N LEU A 63 -4.30 -7.93 -7.95
CA LEU A 63 -5.07 -8.95 -7.23
C LEU A 63 -6.17 -8.32 -6.37
N MET A 64 -5.90 -7.19 -5.71
CA MET A 64 -6.93 -6.50 -4.91
C MET A 64 -8.16 -6.07 -5.73
N GLY A 65 -8.03 -5.89 -7.04
CA GLY A 65 -9.16 -5.60 -7.94
C GLY A 65 -10.10 -6.80 -8.16
N CYS A 66 -9.73 -7.99 -7.68
CA CYS A 66 -10.54 -9.21 -7.75
C CYS A 66 -11.44 -9.42 -6.54
N PHE A 67 -11.48 -8.49 -5.59
CA PHE A 67 -12.42 -8.52 -4.46
C PHE A 67 -13.68 -7.71 -4.75
N GLU A 68 -14.78 -8.10 -4.12
CA GLU A 68 -16.01 -7.31 -4.07
C GLU A 68 -15.80 -6.06 -3.20
N ASP A 69 -16.60 -5.02 -3.44
CA ASP A 69 -16.69 -3.83 -2.59
C ASP A 69 -15.31 -3.20 -2.26
N THR A 70 -14.39 -3.24 -3.23
CA THR A 70 -13.00 -2.83 -3.06
C THR A 70 -12.61 -1.83 -4.13
N PHE A 71 -12.25 -0.62 -3.70
CA PHE A 71 -11.65 0.39 -4.56
C PHE A 71 -10.11 0.31 -4.48
N VAL A 72 -9.49 0.07 -5.64
CA VAL A 72 -8.03 0.10 -5.78
C VAL A 72 -7.60 1.40 -6.45
N HIS A 73 -6.92 2.27 -5.69
CA HIS A 73 -6.31 3.45 -6.25
C HIS A 73 -5.18 3.04 -7.22
N ARG A 74 -5.29 3.44 -8.50
CA ARG A 74 -4.40 2.96 -9.57
C ARG A 74 -2.97 3.49 -9.45
N ALA A 75 -2.82 4.77 -9.14
CA ALA A 75 -1.51 5.41 -9.02
C ALA A 75 -0.81 5.01 -7.71
N GLU A 76 0.51 5.14 -7.68
CA GLU A 76 1.25 5.05 -6.43
C GLU A 76 0.97 6.29 -5.58
N ALA A 77 0.70 6.11 -4.29
CA ALA A 77 0.42 7.22 -3.40
C ALA A 77 0.92 6.97 -1.97
N LYS A 78 0.92 8.03 -1.16
CA LYS A 78 1.16 7.95 0.28
C LYS A 78 -0.07 7.34 0.96
N ASP A 79 0.12 6.79 2.16
CA ASP A 79 -0.96 6.23 2.98
C ASP A 79 -2.08 7.24 3.27
N THR A 80 -1.73 8.52 3.43
CA THR A 80 -2.71 9.62 3.60
C THR A 80 -3.71 9.75 2.45
N GLN A 81 -3.42 9.18 1.27
CA GLN A 81 -4.37 9.11 0.17
C GLN A 81 -5.65 8.37 0.57
N LEU A 82 -5.56 7.37 1.45
CA LEU A 82 -6.71 6.60 1.95
C LEU A 82 -7.74 7.47 2.67
N ASP A 83 -7.32 8.59 3.26
CA ASP A 83 -8.23 9.54 3.93
C ASP A 83 -8.88 10.54 2.97
N MET A 84 -8.33 10.69 1.77
CA MET A 84 -8.79 11.63 0.76
C MET A 84 -9.69 10.99 -0.30
N LEU A 85 -9.81 9.66 -0.30
CA LEU A 85 -10.68 8.93 -1.22
C LEU A 85 -12.13 9.04 -0.78
N ASP A 86 -12.94 9.72 -1.58
CA ASP A 86 -14.41 9.76 -1.46
C ASP A 86 -14.99 8.70 -2.40
N ARG A 87 -15.23 7.51 -1.85
CA ARG A 87 -15.56 6.29 -2.60
C ARG A 87 -16.68 5.53 -1.88
N PRO A 88 -17.67 4.99 -2.61
CA PRO A 88 -18.74 4.21 -2.01
C PRO A 88 -18.27 2.83 -1.51
N GLU A 89 -17.16 2.31 -2.03
CA GLU A 89 -16.65 0.99 -1.67
C GLU A 89 -16.13 0.93 -0.22
N ALA A 90 -16.48 -0.11 0.55
CA ALA A 90 -16.07 -0.22 1.96
C ALA A 90 -14.56 -0.48 2.14
N ASN A 91 -13.91 -1.07 1.14
CA ASN A 91 -12.48 -1.39 1.19
C ASN A 91 -11.69 -0.46 0.29
N LEU A 92 -10.71 0.26 0.85
CA LEU A 92 -9.90 1.23 0.12
C LEU A 92 -8.44 0.77 0.10
N VAL A 93 -7.86 0.67 -1.10
CA VAL A 93 -6.51 0.14 -1.29
C VAL A 93 -5.60 1.18 -1.95
N VAL A 94 -4.44 1.42 -1.35
CA VAL A 94 -3.37 2.26 -1.91
C VAL A 94 -2.05 1.49 -1.91
N LYS A 95 -1.31 1.60 -3.01
CA LYS A 95 0.06 1.08 -3.13
C LYS A 95 1.07 2.20 -2.92
N ARG A 96 2.13 1.92 -2.15
CA ARG A 96 3.23 2.86 -1.89
C ARG A 96 3.81 3.51 -3.15
N THR A 97 4.32 4.72 -2.99
CA THR A 97 5.28 5.36 -3.91
C THR A 97 6.69 4.80 -3.73
N GLU A 98 7.60 5.05 -4.69
CA GLU A 98 9.04 4.75 -4.58
C GLU A 98 9.68 5.14 -3.23
N ARG A 99 9.27 6.27 -2.63
CA ARG A 99 9.82 6.75 -1.34
C ARG A 99 9.00 6.31 -0.12
N GLY A 100 7.98 5.46 -0.30
CA GLY A 100 7.11 5.00 0.79
C GLY A 100 7.85 4.39 2.00
N HIS A 101 9.00 3.74 1.78
CA HIS A 101 9.82 3.19 2.87
C HIS A 101 10.31 4.25 3.88
N VAL A 102 10.41 5.53 3.48
CA VAL A 102 10.82 6.62 4.37
C VAL A 102 9.81 6.84 5.50
N HIS A 103 8.53 6.60 5.23
CA HIS A 103 7.44 6.87 6.17
C HIS A 103 6.74 5.62 6.68
N LEU A 104 7.15 4.42 6.24
CA LEU A 104 6.48 3.17 6.59
C LEU A 104 6.33 2.96 8.10
N ALA A 105 7.34 3.31 8.90
CA ALA A 105 7.28 3.16 10.36
C ALA A 105 6.20 4.04 11.03
N LYS A 106 5.72 5.08 10.33
CA LYS A 106 4.66 5.99 10.78
C LYS A 106 3.28 5.61 10.25
N LEU A 107 3.15 4.51 9.49
CA LEU A 107 1.87 4.03 8.99
C LEU A 107 0.90 3.81 10.16
N PRO A 108 -0.29 4.43 10.17
CA PRO A 108 -1.22 4.28 11.28
C PRO A 108 -1.56 2.81 11.56
N SER A 109 -1.69 2.44 12.84
CA SER A 109 -2.02 1.06 13.26
C SER A 109 -3.38 0.59 12.75
N ALA A 110 -4.33 1.51 12.57
CA ALA A 110 -5.67 1.24 12.04
C ALA A 110 -5.69 0.95 10.54
N VAL A 111 -4.65 1.32 9.78
CA VAL A 111 -4.55 0.97 8.36
C VAL A 111 -3.99 -0.45 8.27
N GLY A 112 -4.66 -1.35 7.58
CA GLY A 112 -4.16 -2.68 7.27
C GLY A 112 -2.91 -2.65 6.40
N LEU A 113 -1.97 -3.59 6.59
CA LEU A 113 -0.73 -3.65 5.80
C LEU A 113 -0.56 -5.00 5.11
N ILE A 114 -0.40 -4.93 3.79
CA ILE A 114 0.17 -6.01 2.98
C ILE A 114 1.63 -5.65 2.69
N TYR A 115 2.58 -6.50 3.09
CA TYR A 115 4.00 -6.31 2.82
C TYR A 115 4.52 -7.37 1.87
N CYS A 116 4.89 -6.93 0.65
CA CYS A 116 5.36 -7.80 -0.42
C CYS A 116 6.85 -8.08 -0.26
N VAL A 117 7.23 -9.35 -0.26
CA VAL A 117 8.60 -9.84 -0.21
C VAL A 117 8.90 -10.69 -1.44
N ARG A 118 10.17 -10.74 -1.83
CA ARG A 118 10.66 -11.54 -2.97
C ARG A 118 12.11 -11.89 -2.70
N HIS A 119 12.58 -12.99 -3.29
CA HIS A 119 13.99 -13.37 -3.19
C HIS A 119 14.91 -12.18 -3.54
N PRO A 120 15.86 -11.80 -2.67
CA PRO A 120 16.62 -10.55 -2.82
C PRO A 120 17.46 -10.52 -4.10
N PHE A 121 18.01 -11.65 -4.53
CA PHE A 121 18.74 -11.72 -5.81
C PHE A 121 17.87 -11.44 -7.02
N ASP A 122 16.63 -11.94 -7.05
CA ASP A 122 15.68 -11.64 -8.12
C ASP A 122 15.20 -10.18 -8.13
N VAL A 123 15.29 -9.50 -6.97
CA VAL A 123 15.03 -8.06 -6.83
C VAL A 123 16.22 -7.26 -7.35
N LEU A 124 17.42 -7.58 -6.87
CA LEU A 124 18.67 -6.90 -7.20
C LEU A 124 19.08 -7.07 -8.67
N THR A 125 18.62 -8.12 -9.33
CA THR A 125 18.86 -8.33 -10.78
C THR A 125 17.63 -8.00 -11.64
N SER A 126 16.62 -7.34 -11.07
CA SER A 126 15.48 -6.86 -11.83
C SER A 126 15.78 -5.53 -12.53
N SER A 127 15.46 -5.46 -13.82
CA SER A 127 15.41 -4.20 -14.58
C SER A 127 14.03 -3.52 -14.51
N HIS A 128 14.00 -2.22 -14.82
CA HIS A 128 12.80 -1.40 -14.98
C HIS A 128 12.99 -0.45 -16.17
N PRO A 129 11.98 -0.25 -17.05
CA PRO A 129 12.12 0.64 -18.21
C PRO A 129 12.59 2.05 -17.83
N GLU A 130 11.99 2.66 -16.81
CA GLU A 130 12.29 4.04 -16.40
C GLU A 130 13.73 4.25 -15.93
N SER A 131 14.35 3.26 -15.27
CA SER A 131 15.73 3.40 -14.76
C SER A 131 16.78 2.79 -15.69
N ARG A 132 16.37 2.17 -16.81
CA ARG A 132 17.27 1.40 -17.68
C ARG A 132 18.32 2.28 -18.36
N GLY A 133 18.00 3.56 -18.60
CA GLY A 133 18.94 4.53 -19.16
C GLY A 133 19.99 5.02 -18.16
N GLU A 134 19.74 4.90 -16.85
CA GLU A 134 20.63 5.39 -15.79
C GLU A 134 21.46 4.27 -15.16
N ARG A 135 20.86 3.08 -15.01
CA ARG A 135 21.49 1.93 -14.36
C ARG A 135 20.95 0.61 -14.89
N ARG A 136 21.81 -0.41 -14.86
CA ARG A 136 21.49 -1.77 -15.34
C ARG A 136 20.34 -2.40 -14.55
N PHE A 137 20.43 -2.38 -13.23
CA PHE A 137 19.43 -2.92 -12.32
C PHE A 137 18.69 -1.81 -11.61
N HIS A 138 17.38 -1.99 -11.42
CA HIS A 138 16.51 -0.95 -10.88
C HIS A 138 16.73 -0.70 -9.38
N VAL A 139 17.09 -1.73 -8.64
CA VAL A 139 17.26 -1.69 -7.18
C VAL A 139 18.74 -1.77 -6.86
N THR A 140 19.25 -0.77 -6.16
CA THR A 140 20.62 -0.79 -5.63
C THR A 140 20.64 -1.47 -4.26
N PRO A 141 21.81 -1.97 -3.81
CA PRO A 141 21.97 -2.50 -2.45
C PRO A 141 21.47 -1.54 -1.36
N GLU A 142 21.80 -0.25 -1.47
CA GLU A 142 21.43 0.78 -0.50
C GLU A 142 19.91 0.97 -0.45
N ARG A 143 19.26 0.95 -1.62
CA ARG A 143 17.80 1.04 -1.70
C ARG A 143 17.15 -0.18 -1.07
N TRP A 144 17.63 -1.38 -1.37
CA TRP A 144 17.11 -2.61 -0.77
C TRP A 144 17.26 -2.59 0.76
N LEU A 145 18.43 -2.18 1.25
CA LEU A 145 18.69 -2.03 2.70
C LEU A 145 17.75 -1.02 3.35
N ALA A 146 17.52 0.13 2.71
CA ALA A 146 16.62 1.16 3.23
C ALA A 146 15.18 0.66 3.34
N GLU A 147 14.72 -0.14 2.37
CA GLU A 147 13.37 -0.71 2.33
C GLU A 147 13.18 -1.81 3.37
N TYR A 148 14.15 -2.71 3.53
CA TYR A 148 14.11 -3.73 4.59
C TYR A 148 14.23 -3.11 5.99
N SER A 149 15.16 -2.15 6.16
CA SER A 149 15.31 -1.41 7.43
C SER A 149 14.04 -0.62 7.81
N ALA A 150 13.24 -0.21 6.83
CA ALA A 150 11.94 0.41 7.10
C ALA A 150 10.93 -0.58 7.70
N LEU A 151 10.92 -1.84 7.25
CA LEU A 151 10.10 -2.89 7.85
C LEU A 151 10.53 -3.15 9.30
N LEU A 152 11.84 -3.27 9.56
CA LEU A 152 12.37 -3.48 10.91
C LEU A 152 12.00 -2.32 11.84
N ARG A 153 12.11 -1.08 11.36
CA ARG A 153 11.68 0.12 12.11
C ARG A 153 10.19 0.13 12.39
N LEU A 154 9.35 -0.28 11.43
CA LEU A 154 7.90 -0.42 11.65
C LEU A 154 7.61 -1.43 12.77
N ARG A 155 8.20 -2.63 12.69
CA ARG A 155 8.01 -3.67 13.72
C ARG A 155 8.49 -3.20 15.10
N LYS A 156 9.62 -2.50 15.16
CA LYS A 156 10.11 -1.90 16.42
C LYS A 156 9.15 -0.84 16.98
N ALA A 157 8.60 0.01 16.12
CA ALA A 157 7.68 1.07 16.52
C ALA A 157 6.27 0.56 16.87
N GLN A 158 5.85 -0.57 16.28
CA GLN A 158 4.52 -1.15 16.43
C GLN A 158 4.63 -2.69 16.57
N PRO A 159 5.13 -3.21 17.71
CA PRO A 159 5.45 -4.64 17.86
C PRO A 159 4.23 -5.57 17.79
N GLY A 160 3.04 -5.10 18.18
CA GLY A 160 1.79 -5.87 18.09
C GLY A 160 1.06 -5.76 16.74
N ARG A 161 1.63 -5.05 15.76
CA ARG A 161 0.98 -4.85 14.46
C ARG A 161 0.93 -6.14 13.66
N VAL A 162 -0.25 -6.53 13.24
CA VAL A 162 -0.43 -7.62 12.26
C VAL A 162 0.01 -7.14 10.88
N ILE A 163 0.88 -7.90 10.22
CA ILE A 163 1.37 -7.64 8.86
C ILE A 163 1.05 -8.86 8.00
N THR A 164 0.32 -8.65 6.91
CA THR A 164 0.06 -9.71 5.92
C THR A 164 1.21 -9.77 4.94
N TYR A 165 2.07 -10.79 5.05
CA TYR A 165 3.18 -10.99 4.11
C TYR A 165 2.71 -11.67 2.83
N VAL A 166 3.16 -11.14 1.70
CA VAL A 166 2.92 -11.73 0.38
C VAL A 166 4.26 -12.00 -0.26
N ARG A 167 4.62 -13.29 -0.37
CA ARG A 167 5.78 -13.72 -1.15
C ARG A 167 5.46 -13.68 -2.63
N TYR A 168 6.32 -13.07 -3.42
CA TYR A 168 6.15 -12.99 -4.85
C TYR A 168 6.12 -14.38 -5.50
N GLU A 169 6.97 -15.28 -5.01
CA GLU A 169 7.09 -16.66 -5.44
C GLU A 169 5.76 -17.40 -5.25
N ASP A 170 5.12 -17.28 -4.08
CA ASP A 170 3.78 -17.81 -3.83
C ASP A 170 2.73 -17.18 -4.74
N MET A 171 2.81 -15.86 -4.98
CA MET A 171 1.88 -15.16 -5.86
C MET A 171 1.95 -15.68 -7.29
N ILE A 172 3.14 -16.04 -7.77
CA ILE A 172 3.32 -16.63 -9.10
C ILE A 172 2.87 -18.09 -9.14
N ALA A 173 3.16 -18.88 -8.11
CA ALA A 173 2.89 -20.33 -8.11
C ALA A 173 1.46 -20.70 -7.72
N GLN A 174 0.86 -19.96 -6.79
CA GLN A 174 -0.40 -20.29 -6.11
C GLN A 174 -1.24 -19.03 -5.87
N SER A 175 -1.48 -18.24 -6.91
CA SER A 175 -2.14 -16.93 -6.86
C SER A 175 -3.46 -16.91 -6.09
N ASP A 176 -4.29 -17.95 -6.27
CA ASP A 176 -5.61 -18.02 -5.66
C ASP A 176 -5.52 -18.32 -4.16
N ALA A 177 -4.54 -19.15 -3.75
CA ALA A 177 -4.27 -19.37 -2.34
C ALA A 177 -3.78 -18.08 -1.65
N VAL A 178 -2.96 -17.26 -2.35
CA VAL A 178 -2.59 -15.93 -1.86
C VAL A 178 -3.80 -15.02 -1.74
N GLN A 179 -4.68 -15.01 -2.74
CA GLN A 179 -5.93 -14.25 -2.72
C GLN A 179 -6.79 -14.62 -1.51
N GLU A 180 -6.98 -15.90 -1.24
CA GLU A 180 -7.74 -16.38 -0.08
C GLU A 180 -7.10 -16.00 1.26
N ARG A 181 -5.76 -16.03 1.38
CA ARG A 181 -5.07 -15.57 2.58
C ARG A 181 -5.31 -14.09 2.84
N ILE A 182 -5.24 -13.26 1.79
CA ILE A 182 -5.55 -11.82 1.87
C ILE A 182 -7.03 -11.64 2.24
N ALA A 183 -7.94 -12.41 1.62
CA ALA A 183 -9.37 -12.38 1.91
C ALA A 183 -9.65 -12.61 3.41
N ARG A 184 -9.06 -13.67 3.98
CA ARG A 184 -9.18 -13.97 5.41
C ARG A 184 -8.57 -12.89 6.30
N ALA A 185 -7.41 -12.37 5.94
CA ALA A 185 -6.70 -11.38 6.75
C ALA A 185 -7.44 -10.04 6.86
N PHE A 186 -8.19 -9.65 5.82
CA PHE A 186 -8.87 -8.36 5.75
C PHE A 186 -10.41 -8.47 5.71
N GLY A 187 -10.97 -9.67 5.83
CA GLY A 187 -12.42 -9.88 5.76
C GLY A 187 -13.02 -9.57 4.37
N LEU A 188 -12.27 -9.82 3.29
CA LEU A 188 -12.70 -9.52 1.92
C LEU A 188 -13.41 -10.72 1.30
N LYS A 189 -14.31 -10.44 0.35
CA LYS A 189 -15.00 -11.46 -0.45
C LYS A 189 -14.45 -11.49 -1.88
N PRO A 190 -13.90 -12.61 -2.36
CA PRO A 190 -13.48 -12.74 -3.76
C PRO A 190 -14.67 -12.57 -4.71
N ARG A 191 -14.51 -11.71 -5.74
CA ARG A 191 -15.45 -11.53 -6.85
C ARG A 191 -15.14 -12.49 -8.00
N ILE A 192 -13.86 -12.72 -8.26
CA ILE A 192 -13.31 -13.65 -9.26
C ILE A 192 -12.01 -14.22 -8.71
N ARG A 193 -11.64 -15.45 -9.10
CA ARG A 193 -10.30 -15.96 -8.82
C ARG A 193 -9.25 -15.17 -9.58
N PHE A 194 -8.11 -14.89 -8.97
CA PHE A 194 -7.08 -14.11 -9.64
C PHE A 194 -6.48 -14.86 -10.84
N SER A 195 -6.40 -16.19 -10.79
CA SER A 195 -6.01 -17.04 -11.93
C SER A 195 -6.97 -16.92 -13.13
N GLU A 196 -8.23 -16.61 -12.89
CA GLU A 196 -9.30 -16.46 -13.90
C GLU A 196 -9.43 -15.02 -14.41
N ASP A 197 -8.76 -14.04 -13.79
CA ASP A 197 -8.79 -12.65 -14.25
C ASP A 197 -8.03 -12.50 -15.59
N PRO A 198 -8.68 -12.08 -16.69
CA PRO A 198 -8.02 -11.88 -17.97
C PRO A 198 -6.91 -10.82 -17.92
N SER A 199 -6.93 -9.94 -16.92
CA SER A 199 -5.90 -8.91 -16.72
C SER A 199 -4.68 -9.39 -15.92
N ASN A 200 -4.68 -10.66 -15.50
CA ASN A 200 -3.62 -11.26 -14.70
C ASN A 200 -2.27 -11.28 -15.46
N PRO A 201 -1.25 -10.53 -14.99
CA PRO A 201 0.02 -10.42 -15.69
C PRO A 201 1.06 -11.45 -15.22
N ILE A 202 0.66 -12.49 -14.49
CA ILE A 202 1.60 -13.50 -13.99
C ILE A 202 2.38 -14.12 -15.14
N ARG A 203 3.70 -14.22 -14.94
CA ARG A 203 4.65 -14.84 -15.87
C ARG A 203 5.60 -15.72 -15.06
N PRO A 204 5.51 -17.07 -15.15
CA PRO A 204 6.38 -17.99 -14.40
C PRO A 204 7.88 -17.78 -14.63
N THR A 205 8.25 -17.27 -15.81
CA THR A 205 9.62 -16.93 -16.20
C THR A 205 10.26 -15.82 -15.34
N SER A 206 9.49 -15.20 -14.44
CA SER A 206 9.98 -14.14 -13.55
C SER A 206 10.68 -14.64 -12.28
N LEU A 207 10.67 -15.95 -12.02
CA LEU A 207 11.30 -16.55 -10.86
C LEU A 207 12.71 -17.05 -11.18
N LYS A 208 13.62 -16.93 -10.21
CA LYS A 208 14.96 -17.53 -10.24
C LYS A 208 15.76 -17.15 -11.49
N LYS A 209 15.53 -15.94 -12.00
CA LYS A 209 16.22 -15.45 -13.21
C LYS A 209 17.72 -15.30 -12.98
N TRP A 210 18.08 -14.94 -11.75
CA TRP A 210 19.46 -14.84 -11.31
C TRP A 210 20.22 -16.15 -11.38
N GLU A 211 19.57 -17.32 -11.23
CA GLU A 211 20.25 -18.62 -11.29
C GLU A 211 20.72 -18.94 -12.72
N ARG A 212 19.94 -18.54 -13.72
CA ARG A 212 20.11 -18.95 -15.13
C ARG A 212 20.89 -17.94 -15.97
N ASN A 213 21.17 -16.76 -15.44
CA ASN A 213 21.83 -15.69 -16.16
C ASN A 213 23.22 -15.45 -15.57
N GLU A 214 24.26 -15.63 -16.40
CA GLU A 214 25.66 -15.49 -15.97
C GLU A 214 26.01 -14.07 -15.54
N GLU A 215 25.58 -13.06 -16.29
CA GLU A 215 25.78 -11.64 -15.93
C GLU A 215 25.20 -11.33 -14.54
N PHE A 216 24.03 -11.90 -14.23
CA PHE A 216 23.36 -11.71 -12.94
C PHE A 216 24.16 -12.35 -11.82
N ARG A 217 24.68 -13.56 -12.02
CA ARG A 217 25.54 -14.23 -11.03
C ARG A 217 26.83 -13.44 -10.81
N THR A 218 27.50 -13.01 -11.87
CA THR A 218 28.71 -12.19 -11.78
C THR A 218 28.48 -10.93 -10.96
N TYR A 219 27.39 -10.20 -11.24
CA TYR A 219 27.01 -9.04 -10.45
C TYR A 219 26.78 -9.39 -8.96
N LEU A 220 26.05 -10.46 -8.66
CA LEU A 220 25.76 -10.87 -7.28
C LEU A 220 27.03 -11.26 -6.50
N HIS A 221 28.05 -11.81 -7.16
CA HIS A 221 29.35 -12.10 -6.56
C HIS A 221 30.16 -10.85 -6.19
N THR A 222 29.84 -9.69 -6.78
CA THR A 222 30.50 -8.41 -6.42
C THR A 222 29.92 -7.76 -5.16
N LEU A 223 28.83 -8.31 -4.60
CA LEU A 223 28.16 -7.72 -3.46
C LEU A 223 29.02 -7.82 -2.18
N PRO A 224 29.07 -6.77 -1.33
CA PRO A 224 29.86 -6.80 -0.10
C PRO A 224 29.42 -7.92 0.86
N PRO A 225 30.35 -8.59 1.57
CA PRO A 225 30.01 -9.65 2.52
C PRO A 225 29.03 -9.22 3.62
N THR A 226 29.17 -7.98 4.12
CA THR A 226 28.25 -7.41 5.13
C THR A 226 26.82 -7.25 4.59
N PHE A 227 26.69 -6.94 3.30
CA PHE A 227 25.39 -6.85 2.64
C PHE A 227 24.80 -8.25 2.42
N LEU A 228 25.62 -9.21 1.97
CA LEU A 228 25.21 -10.61 1.81
C LEU A 228 24.71 -11.23 3.13
N ALA A 229 25.38 -10.95 4.25
CA ALA A 229 24.91 -11.36 5.58
C ALA A 229 23.51 -10.81 5.89
N ARG A 230 23.24 -9.55 5.54
CA ARG A 230 21.90 -8.95 5.70
C ARG A 230 20.85 -9.60 4.80
N LEU A 231 21.22 -9.96 3.56
CA LEU A 231 20.34 -10.72 2.68
C LEU A 231 20.02 -12.10 3.25
N LYS A 232 21.01 -12.76 3.86
CA LYS A 232 20.81 -14.05 4.52
C LYS A 232 19.80 -13.96 5.65
N GLU A 233 19.90 -12.96 6.54
CA GLU A 233 18.91 -12.75 7.61
C GLU A 233 17.48 -12.61 7.05
N PHE A 234 17.32 -11.85 5.96
CA PHE A 234 16.03 -11.71 5.29
C PHE A 234 15.55 -13.03 4.68
N CYS A 235 16.45 -13.79 4.08
CA CYS A 235 16.13 -15.08 3.49
C CYS A 235 15.72 -16.10 4.56
N ASP A 236 16.44 -16.18 5.67
CA ASP A 236 16.09 -17.04 6.81
C ASP A 236 14.70 -16.64 7.36
N GLU A 237 14.41 -15.34 7.46
CA GLU A 237 13.13 -14.83 7.95
C GLU A 237 11.95 -15.19 7.04
N PHE A 238 12.12 -15.09 5.72
CA PHE A 238 11.05 -15.28 4.74
C PHE A 238 11.08 -16.64 4.04
N GLY A 239 11.91 -17.57 4.52
CA GLY A 239 12.01 -18.94 4.01
C GLY A 239 12.53 -19.01 2.57
N TYR A 240 13.55 -18.21 2.23
CA TYR A 240 14.26 -18.29 0.96
C TYR A 240 15.59 -19.03 1.14
N ASP A 241 15.93 -19.86 0.16
CA ASP A 241 17.23 -20.51 0.11
C ASP A 241 18.29 -19.57 -0.45
N MET A 242 19.39 -19.41 0.28
CA MET A 242 20.60 -18.77 -0.24
C MET A 242 21.55 -19.82 -0.85
N PRO A 243 22.23 -19.53 -1.97
CA PRO A 243 23.19 -20.45 -2.56
C PRO A 243 24.44 -20.61 -1.67
N ASP A 244 25.11 -21.74 -1.82
CA ASP A 244 26.19 -22.16 -0.91
C ASP A 244 27.38 -21.19 -0.86
N TRP A 245 27.68 -20.50 -1.97
CA TRP A 245 28.76 -19.51 -2.02
C TRP A 245 28.51 -18.26 -1.15
N VAL A 246 27.28 -18.06 -0.66
CA VAL A 246 26.94 -17.00 0.31
C VAL A 246 26.99 -17.52 1.76
N ARG A 247 27.03 -18.85 1.95
CA ARG A 247 27.04 -19.48 3.27
C ARG A 247 28.46 -19.65 3.83
N GLY A 248 29.49 -19.44 3.00
CA GLY A 248 30.92 -19.54 3.34
C GLY A 248 31.51 -18.23 3.84
#